data_AF-D2TW67-F1
#
_entry.id   AF-D2TW67-F1
#
_cell.length_a   1.000
_cell.length_b   1.000
_cell.length_c   1.000
_cell.angle_alpha   90.00
_cell.angle_beta   90.00
_cell.angle_gamma   90.00
#
_symmetry.space_group_name_H-M   'P 1'
#
loop_
_entity.id
_entity.type
_entity.pdbx_description
1 polymer ?
#
loop_
_entity_poly.entity_id
_entity_poly.type
_entity_poly.pdbx_seq_one_letter_code
_entity_poly.pdbx_strand_id
1 'polypeptide(L)'
;MISKVIILTHNLFFFHELIKLGPGEKKFTKKYNLYRVYKNSNSKVEGMEKEQIKNEYQSFWQIIKDASENKAPTAILPNVMRNILEYYFSFVYKIDDLNKQLCNLLSETEDQNYRAFYRFINRSSHSDSFNVHMLGEMTANHYLDLFKKIFEKTGDLRHYNKMRGIE
;
A
#
# COMPACT_ATOMS: atom_id res chain seq x y z
N MET A 1 -20.85 -21.50 30.03
CA MET A 1 -19.70 -20.56 29.88
C MET A 1 -19.85 -19.82 28.58
N ILE A 2 -19.78 -18.48 28.60
CA ILE A 2 -19.66 -17.68 27.38
C ILE A 2 -18.15 -17.54 27.12
N SER A 3 -17.63 -18.31 26.17
CA SER A 3 -16.24 -18.21 25.73
C SER A 3 -16.16 -17.17 24.61
N LYS A 4 -15.38 -16.10 24.81
CA LYS A 4 -15.06 -15.13 23.75
C LYS A 4 -13.81 -15.60 23.01
N VAL A 5 -13.81 -15.47 21.69
CA VAL A 5 -12.67 -15.83 20.83
C VAL A 5 -12.09 -14.56 20.23
N ILE A 6 -10.76 -14.42 20.28
CA ILE A 6 -10.02 -13.34 19.62
C ILE A 6 -9.20 -13.98 18.51
N ILE A 7 -9.34 -13.46 17.29
CA ILE A 7 -8.61 -13.92 16.10
C ILE A 7 -7.73 -12.77 15.64
N LEU A 8 -6.42 -13.00 15.58
CA LEU A 8 -5.45 -12.05 15.04
C LEU A 8 -4.89 -12.64 13.75
N THR A 9 -5.09 -11.95 12.63
CA THR A 9 -4.61 -12.39 11.32
C THR A 9 -4.11 -11.20 10.52
N HIS A 10 -3.02 -11.42 9.77
CA HIS A 10 -2.55 -10.51 8.72
C HIS A 10 -2.91 -11.05 7.31
N ASN A 11 -3.44 -12.28 7.23
CA ASN A 11 -3.83 -12.90 5.98
C ASN A 11 -5.26 -12.46 5.63
N LEU A 12 -5.38 -11.60 4.61
CA LEU A 12 -6.64 -11.08 4.13
C LEU A 12 -7.54 -12.19 3.56
N PHE A 13 -6.99 -13.18 2.86
CA PHE A 13 -7.79 -14.29 2.34
C PHE A 13 -8.48 -15.07 3.45
N PHE A 14 -7.73 -15.45 4.49
CA PHE A 14 -8.30 -16.11 5.67
C PHE A 14 -9.36 -15.25 6.35
N PHE A 15 -9.11 -13.95 6.48
CA PHE A 15 -10.06 -13.01 7.05
C PHE A 15 -11.35 -12.92 6.22
N HIS A 16 -11.25 -12.82 4.89
CA HIS A 16 -12.40 -12.80 3.98
C HIS A 16 -13.23 -14.08 4.09
N GLU A 17 -12.58 -15.25 4.10
CA GLU A 17 -13.28 -16.53 4.25
C GLU A 17 -13.98 -16.64 5.62
N LEU A 18 -13.33 -16.19 6.70
CA LEU A 18 -13.94 -16.16 8.03
C LEU A 18 -15.21 -15.29 8.07
N ILE A 19 -15.16 -14.11 7.44
CA ILE A 19 -16.30 -13.17 7.39
C ILE A 19 -17.43 -13.73 6.53
N LYS A 20 -17.09 -14.41 5.43
CA LYS A 20 -18.04 -15.06 4.51
C LYS A 20 -18.77 -16.24 5.15
N LEU A 21 -18.09 -17.02 5.99
CA LEU A 21 -18.69 -18.10 6.78
C LEU A 21 -19.48 -17.59 8.00
N GLY A 22 -19.41 -16.28 8.27
CA GLY A 22 -20.13 -15.63 9.35
C GLY A 22 -21.66 -15.66 9.18
N PRO A 23 -22.41 -15.40 10.25
CA PRO A 23 -23.87 -15.30 10.19
C PRO A 23 -24.30 -14.07 9.36
N GLY A 24 -25.55 -14.07 8.88
CA GLY A 24 -26.11 -12.91 8.15
C GLY A 24 -26.06 -11.59 8.94
N GLU A 25 -26.10 -10.45 8.24
CA GLU A 25 -25.77 -9.11 8.76
C GLU A 25 -26.33 -8.78 10.15
N LYS A 26 -27.64 -8.96 10.37
CA LYS A 26 -28.29 -8.65 11.67
C LYS A 26 -27.72 -9.44 12.86
N LYS A 27 -27.21 -10.64 12.63
CA LYS A 27 -26.57 -11.49 13.66
C LYS A 27 -25.07 -11.25 13.72
N PHE A 28 -24.46 -10.76 12.64
CA PHE A 28 -23.05 -10.44 12.56
C PHE A 28 -22.70 -9.32 13.54
N THR A 29 -23.35 -8.15 13.43
CA THR A 29 -23.08 -6.98 14.28
C THR A 29 -23.36 -7.21 15.77
N LYS A 30 -24.18 -8.20 16.12
CA LYS A 30 -24.45 -8.60 17.52
C LYS A 30 -23.40 -9.54 18.12
N LYS A 31 -22.66 -10.28 17.28
CA LYS A 31 -21.75 -11.35 17.71
C LYS A 31 -20.29 -11.10 17.37
N TYR A 32 -20.02 -10.26 16.38
CA TYR A 32 -18.69 -10.00 15.83
C TYR A 32 -18.38 -8.52 15.96
N ASN A 33 -17.16 -8.24 16.40
CA ASN A 33 -16.57 -6.92 16.34
C ASN A 33 -15.30 -7.03 15.50
N LEU A 34 -15.14 -6.14 14.52
CA LEU A 34 -13.95 -6.10 13.68
C LEU A 34 -13.07 -4.94 14.09
N TYR A 35 -11.78 -5.19 14.09
CA TYR A 35 -10.78 -4.21 14.47
C TYR A 35 -9.65 -4.24 13.47
N ARG A 36 -9.16 -3.06 13.12
CA ARG A 36 -7.92 -2.87 12.41
C ARG A 36 -6.83 -2.51 13.40
N VAL A 37 -5.73 -3.27 13.35
CA VAL A 37 -4.52 -2.97 14.12
C VAL A 37 -3.47 -2.41 13.17
N TYR A 38 -2.92 -1.26 13.51
CA TYR A 38 -1.82 -0.66 12.76
C TYR A 38 -0.78 -0.06 13.72
N LYS A 39 0.45 0.06 13.25
CA LYS A 39 1.58 0.52 14.05
C LYS A 39 2.23 1.72 13.37
N ASN A 40 2.46 2.78 14.13
CA ASN A 40 3.44 3.81 13.81
C ASN A 40 4.38 3.97 15.01
N SER A 41 4.44 5.14 15.66
CA SER A 41 5.16 5.32 16.93
C SER A 41 4.62 4.41 18.03
N ASN A 42 3.30 4.21 18.06
CA ASN A 42 2.60 3.29 18.96
C ASN A 42 1.67 2.38 18.15
N SER A 43 1.30 1.24 18.73
CA SER A 43 0.23 0.40 18.19
C SER A 43 -1.13 1.04 18.46
N LYS A 44 -1.98 1.10 17.44
CA LYS A 44 -3.36 1.59 17.53
C LYS A 44 -4.32 0.51 17.07
N VAL A 45 -5.50 0.52 17.68
CA VAL A 45 -6.60 -0.40 17.35
C VAL A 45 -7.83 0.47 17.08
N GLU A 46 -8.41 0.33 15.89
CA GLU A 46 -9.61 1.05 15.48
C GLU A 46 -10.70 0.07 15.12
N GLY A 47 -11.94 0.38 15.52
CA GLY A 47 -13.11 -0.37 15.07
C GLY A 47 -13.28 -0.27 13.56
N MET A 48 -13.77 -1.34 12.95
CA MET A 48 -13.96 -1.43 11.52
C MET A 48 -15.34 -2.04 11.21
N GLU A 49 -16.00 -1.51 10.19
CA GLU A 49 -17.22 -2.08 9.64
C GLU A 49 -16.91 -3.12 8.55
N LYS A 50 -17.85 -4.04 8.31
CA LYS A 50 -17.66 -5.13 7.35
C LYS A 50 -17.42 -4.61 5.92
N GLU A 51 -18.02 -3.48 5.56
CA GLU A 51 -17.92 -2.85 4.24
C GLU A 51 -16.56 -2.18 4.03
N GLN A 52 -15.81 -1.94 5.11
CA GLN A 52 -14.46 -1.37 5.07
C GLN A 52 -13.37 -2.43 4.85
N ILE A 53 -13.74 -3.72 4.78
CA ILE A 53 -12.80 -4.79 4.48
C ILE A 53 -12.36 -4.68 3.02
N LYS A 54 -11.05 -4.52 2.83
CA LYS A 54 -10.43 -4.28 1.53
C LYS A 54 -9.84 -5.56 0.96
N ASN A 55 -9.75 -5.63 -0.36
CA ASN A 55 -8.83 -6.57 -1.00
C ASN A 55 -7.37 -6.10 -0.82
N GLU A 56 -6.42 -6.95 -1.21
CA GLU A 56 -4.99 -6.67 -1.04
C GLU A 56 -4.56 -5.38 -1.75
N TYR A 57 -4.97 -5.21 -3.01
CA TYR A 57 -4.66 -4.00 -3.79
C TYR A 57 -5.19 -2.73 -3.14
N GLN A 58 -6.46 -2.73 -2.72
CA GLN A 58 -7.09 -1.62 -1.99
C GLN A 58 -6.42 -1.36 -0.63
N SER A 59 -5.88 -2.39 0.01
CA SER A 59 -5.17 -2.27 1.28
C SER A 59 -3.85 -1.52 1.11
N PHE A 60 -3.11 -1.76 0.03
CA PHE A 60 -1.92 -0.96 -0.29
C PHE A 60 -2.26 0.53 -0.44
N TRP A 61 -3.32 0.87 -1.17
CA TRP A 61 -3.76 2.26 -1.29
C TRP A 61 -4.25 2.86 0.02
N GLN A 62 -4.82 2.06 0.93
CA GLN A 62 -5.13 2.54 2.27
C GLN A 62 -3.87 2.93 3.04
N ILE A 63 -2.78 2.15 2.93
CA ILE A 63 -1.50 2.50 3.56
C ILE A 63 -0.97 3.82 2.99
N ILE A 64 -1.08 4.02 1.67
CA ILE A 64 -0.69 5.29 1.01
C ILE A 64 -1.48 6.47 1.61
N LYS A 65 -2.79 6.32 1.86
CA LYS A 65 -3.63 7.36 2.49
C LYS A 65 -3.29 7.59 3.95
N ASP A 66 -3.10 6.52 4.71
CA ASP A 66 -2.70 6.60 6.11
C ASP A 66 -1.34 7.30 6.27
N ALA A 67 -0.42 7.08 5.34
CA ALA A 67 0.89 7.74 5.35
C ALA A 67 0.80 9.26 5.16
N SER A 68 -0.13 9.75 4.32
CA SER A 68 -0.37 11.21 4.24
C SER A 68 -0.96 11.81 5.52
N GLU A 69 -1.51 10.97 6.41
CA GLU A 69 -2.02 11.37 7.72
C GLU A 69 -1.05 11.00 8.87
N ASN A 70 0.19 10.61 8.56
CA ASN A 70 1.18 10.12 9.54
C ASN A 70 0.68 8.92 10.38
N LYS A 71 -0.20 8.09 9.83
CA LYS A 71 -0.74 6.87 10.46
C LYS A 71 -0.04 5.58 10.02
N ALA A 72 0.88 5.66 9.07
CA ALA A 72 1.68 4.53 8.59
C ALA A 72 3.20 4.79 8.71
N PRO A 73 4.02 3.75 8.95
CA PRO A 73 5.48 3.91 8.98
C PRO A 73 6.00 4.30 7.59
N THR A 74 6.87 5.31 7.52
CA THR A 74 7.46 5.74 6.25
C THR A 74 8.30 4.65 5.59
N ALA A 75 8.98 3.82 6.38
CA ALA A 75 9.86 2.75 5.91
C ALA A 75 9.14 1.68 5.05
N ILE A 76 7.82 1.51 5.19
CA ILE A 76 7.07 0.52 4.40
C ILE A 76 6.59 1.07 3.05
N LEU A 77 6.64 2.40 2.85
CA LEU A 77 6.09 3.05 1.66
C LEU A 77 6.72 2.58 0.35
N PRO A 78 8.06 2.46 0.22
CA PRO A 78 8.65 2.03 -1.04
C PRO A 78 8.13 0.66 -1.50
N ASN A 79 7.99 -0.28 -0.57
CA ASN A 79 7.50 -1.63 -0.87
C ASN A 79 6.01 -1.63 -1.25
N VAL A 80 5.20 -0.85 -0.54
CA VAL A 80 3.77 -0.68 -0.85
C VAL A 80 3.58 -0.04 -2.24
N MET A 81 4.35 1.01 -2.54
CA MET A 81 4.33 1.69 -3.83
C MET A 81 4.72 0.76 -4.97
N ARG A 82 5.77 -0.04 -4.77
CA ARG A 82 6.20 -1.06 -5.73
C ARG A 82 5.08 -2.06 -6.03
N ASN A 83 4.46 -2.64 -5.00
CA ASN A 83 3.37 -3.60 -5.19
C ASN A 83 2.18 -2.98 -5.93
N ILE A 84 1.86 -1.71 -5.66
CA ILE A 84 0.81 -0.99 -6.40
C ILE A 84 1.17 -0.86 -7.88
N LEU A 85 2.40 -0.46 -8.20
CA LEU A 85 2.84 -0.26 -9.59
C LEU A 85 2.87 -1.59 -10.33
N GLU A 86 3.52 -2.61 -9.75
CA GLU A 86 3.58 -3.95 -10.36
C GLU A 86 2.17 -4.48 -10.62
N TYR A 87 1.28 -4.46 -9.63
CA TYR A 87 -0.10 -4.94 -9.80
C TYR A 87 -0.85 -4.16 -10.88
N TYR A 88 -0.85 -2.83 -10.80
CA TYR A 88 -1.63 -1.98 -11.69
C TYR A 88 -1.14 -2.04 -13.13
N PHE A 89 0.16 -1.83 -13.35
CA PHE A 89 0.74 -1.79 -14.69
C PHE A 89 0.77 -3.19 -15.34
N SER A 90 0.83 -4.26 -14.55
CA SER A 90 0.57 -5.61 -15.07
C SER A 90 -0.88 -5.77 -15.52
N PHE A 91 -1.84 -5.32 -14.71
CA PHE A 91 -3.27 -5.43 -15.02
C PHE A 91 -3.68 -4.64 -16.27
N VAL A 92 -3.11 -3.45 -16.48
CA VAL A 92 -3.38 -2.63 -17.68
C VAL A 92 -2.42 -2.91 -18.85
N TYR A 93 -1.58 -3.94 -18.75
CA TYR A 93 -0.60 -4.33 -19.78
C TYR A 93 0.37 -3.21 -20.19
N LYS A 94 0.82 -2.40 -19.24
CA LYS A 94 1.74 -1.26 -19.43
C LYS A 94 3.07 -1.41 -18.66
N ILE A 95 3.51 -2.63 -18.34
CA ILE A 95 4.78 -2.85 -17.62
C ILE A 95 5.98 -2.25 -18.37
N ASP A 96 6.04 -2.40 -19.69
CA ASP A 96 7.14 -1.86 -20.49
C ASP A 96 7.17 -0.33 -20.49
N ASP A 97 5.99 0.32 -20.51
CA ASP A 97 5.88 1.77 -20.39
C ASP A 97 6.31 2.24 -19.00
N LEU A 98 5.88 1.55 -17.93
CA LEU A 98 6.33 1.82 -16.56
C LEU A 98 7.86 1.78 -16.47
N ASN A 99 8.48 0.70 -16.96
CA ASN A 99 9.94 0.54 -16.93
C ASN A 99 10.65 1.64 -17.70
N LYS A 100 10.13 2.01 -18.88
CA LYS A 100 10.65 3.12 -19.68
C LYS A 100 10.57 4.45 -18.93
N GLN A 101 9.43 4.77 -18.30
CA GLN A 101 9.28 6.02 -17.55
C GLN A 101 10.13 6.05 -16.29
N LEU A 102 10.33 4.91 -15.60
CA LEU A 102 11.26 4.81 -14.48
C LEU A 102 12.71 5.10 -14.90
N CYS A 103 13.15 4.58 -16.06
CA CYS A 103 14.45 4.91 -16.64
C CYS A 103 14.59 6.40 -16.98
N ASN A 104 13.56 7.01 -17.57
CA ASN A 104 13.54 8.45 -17.86
C ASN A 104 13.67 9.27 -16.57
N LEU A 105 12.84 8.97 -15.56
CA LEU A 105 12.87 9.63 -14.25
C LEU A 105 14.23 9.50 -13.56
N LEU A 106 14.90 8.34 -13.69
CA LEU A 106 16.26 8.13 -13.19
C LEU A 106 17.30 9.03 -13.87
N SER A 107 17.14 9.29 -15.18
CA SER A 107 18.02 10.18 -15.92
C SER A 107 17.75 11.67 -15.67
N GLU A 108 16.50 12.05 -15.37
CA GLU A 108 16.09 13.44 -15.13
C GLU A 108 16.48 13.99 -13.75
N THR A 109 16.76 13.11 -12.78
CA THR A 109 17.04 13.52 -11.38
C THR A 109 18.51 13.39 -11.00
N GLU A 110 19.06 14.48 -10.46
CA GLU A 110 20.39 14.52 -9.85
C GLU A 110 20.37 14.14 -8.36
N ASP A 111 19.20 14.23 -7.72
CA ASP A 111 19.02 13.88 -6.30
C ASP A 111 19.25 12.37 -6.07
N GLN A 112 20.24 12.05 -5.24
CA GLN A 112 20.66 10.68 -4.96
C GLN A 112 19.57 9.84 -4.28
N ASN A 113 18.74 10.44 -3.42
CA ASN A 113 17.64 9.75 -2.75
C ASN A 113 16.53 9.41 -3.74
N TYR A 114 16.24 10.31 -4.69
CA TYR A 114 15.23 10.07 -5.73
C TYR A 114 15.70 8.97 -6.69
N ARG A 115 16.99 8.98 -7.04
CA ARG A 115 17.61 7.90 -7.83
C ARG A 115 17.54 6.56 -7.09
N ALA A 116 17.79 6.55 -5.79
CA ALA A 116 17.68 5.34 -4.98
C ALA A 116 16.25 4.79 -4.97
N PHE A 117 15.24 5.67 -4.84
CA PHE A 117 13.83 5.28 -4.91
C PHE A 117 13.46 4.67 -6.26
N TYR A 118 13.72 5.35 -7.39
CA TYR A 118 13.33 4.82 -8.69
C TYR A 118 14.07 3.53 -9.04
N ARG A 119 15.35 3.40 -8.64
CA ARG A 119 16.08 2.12 -8.74
C ARG A 119 15.41 1.03 -7.94
N PHE A 120 14.98 1.32 -6.72
CA PHE A 120 14.31 0.34 -5.87
C PHE A 120 13.00 -0.15 -6.49
N ILE A 121 12.18 0.77 -7.04
CA ILE A 121 10.94 0.42 -7.72
C ILE A 121 11.21 -0.43 -8.97
N ASN A 122 12.25 -0.08 -9.74
CA ASN A 122 12.61 -0.76 -11.00
C ASN A 122 13.34 -2.11 -10.80
N ARG A 123 13.60 -2.54 -9.57
CA ARG A 123 14.30 -3.81 -9.29
C ARG A 123 13.35 -5.00 -9.32
N SER A 124 13.66 -6.02 -10.13
CA SER A 124 13.02 -7.33 -10.03
C SER A 124 13.29 -7.98 -8.66
N SER A 125 12.31 -8.69 -8.12
CA SER A 125 12.32 -9.29 -6.76
C SER A 125 13.46 -10.28 -6.48
N HIS A 126 14.19 -10.72 -7.53
CA HIS A 126 15.29 -11.69 -7.46
C HIS A 126 16.71 -11.07 -7.62
N SER A 127 16.87 -9.74 -7.55
CA SER A 127 18.18 -9.09 -7.76
C SER A 127 18.81 -8.54 -6.46
N ASP A 128 19.81 -9.29 -5.96
CA ASP A 128 20.91 -8.97 -5.03
C ASP A 128 20.67 -8.36 -3.62
N SER A 129 21.46 -8.88 -2.67
CA SER A 129 21.44 -8.65 -1.22
C SER A 129 22.05 -7.32 -0.74
N PHE A 130 22.23 -6.32 -1.62
CA PHE A 130 22.81 -5.04 -1.23
C PHE A 130 21.76 -4.09 -0.63
N ASN A 131 21.96 -3.80 0.65
CA ASN A 131 20.97 -3.24 1.57
C ASN A 131 20.37 -1.88 1.17
N VAL A 132 19.08 -1.81 1.46
CA VAL A 132 18.06 -0.75 1.43
C VAL A 132 18.42 0.47 2.32
N HIS A 133 19.70 0.68 2.65
CA HIS A 133 20.11 1.62 3.70
C HIS A 133 19.85 3.10 3.37
N MET A 134 19.61 3.45 2.10
CA MET A 134 19.38 4.82 1.63
C MET A 134 17.90 5.22 1.54
N LEU A 135 16.96 4.28 1.65
CA LEU A 135 15.51 4.59 1.58
C LEU A 135 14.94 5.08 2.94
N GLY A 136 15.76 5.17 3.98
CA GLY A 136 15.30 5.55 5.32
C GLY A 136 15.14 7.05 5.57
N GLU A 137 15.74 7.91 4.75
CA GLU A 137 15.91 9.34 5.08
C GLU A 137 14.82 10.27 4.52
N MET A 138 13.97 9.77 3.63
CA MET A 138 12.94 10.58 3.01
C MET A 138 11.66 10.64 3.84
N THR A 139 11.00 11.80 3.86
CA THR A 139 9.68 11.96 4.47
C THR A 139 8.62 11.22 3.67
N ALA A 140 7.49 10.89 4.32
CA ALA A 140 6.34 10.28 3.62
C ALA A 140 5.86 11.15 2.45
N ASN A 141 5.86 12.47 2.60
CA ASN A 141 5.45 13.40 1.56
C ASN A 141 6.36 13.31 0.32
N HIS A 142 7.68 13.29 0.51
CA HIS A 142 8.59 13.15 -0.63
C HIS A 142 8.36 11.83 -1.38
N TYR A 143 8.10 10.72 -0.67
CA TYR A 143 7.72 9.47 -1.32
C TYR A 143 6.43 9.59 -2.11
N LEU A 144 5.40 10.23 -1.55
CA LEU A 144 4.13 10.43 -2.23
C LEU A 144 4.28 11.26 -3.50
N ASP A 145 5.15 12.28 -3.48
CA ASP A 145 5.45 13.12 -4.64
C ASP A 145 6.16 12.35 -5.74
N LEU A 146 7.21 11.58 -5.40
CA LEU A 146 7.91 10.73 -6.37
C LEU A 146 6.98 9.66 -6.97
N PHE A 147 6.12 9.09 -6.14
CA PHE A 147 5.14 8.11 -6.56
C PHE A 147 4.12 8.70 -7.52
N LYS A 148 3.60 9.90 -7.22
CA LYS A 148 2.68 10.63 -8.10
C LYS A 148 3.31 10.91 -9.47
N LYS A 149 4.58 11.35 -9.51
CA LYS A 149 5.32 11.63 -10.76
C LYS A 149 5.36 10.43 -11.71
N ILE A 150 5.39 9.20 -11.19
CA ILE A 150 5.34 7.99 -12.03
C ILE A 150 4.02 7.95 -12.81
N PHE A 151 2.88 8.12 -12.11
CA PHE A 151 1.56 8.16 -12.76
C PHE A 151 1.37 9.36 -13.70
N GLU A 152 2.00 10.50 -13.40
CA GLU A 152 2.00 11.66 -14.31
C GLU A 152 2.74 11.32 -15.62
N LYS A 153 3.91 10.68 -15.53
CA LYS A 153 4.73 10.32 -16.71
C LYS A 153 4.12 9.18 -17.54
N THR A 154 3.39 8.25 -16.94
CA THR A 154 2.70 7.16 -17.66
C THR A 154 1.30 7.56 -18.17
N GLY A 155 0.83 8.76 -17.83
CA GLY A 155 -0.50 9.24 -18.21
C GLY A 155 -1.65 8.64 -17.40
N ASP A 156 -1.37 7.99 -16.27
CA ASP A 156 -2.36 7.32 -15.41
C ASP A 156 -2.68 8.12 -14.13
N LEU A 157 -2.43 9.44 -14.12
CA LEU A 157 -2.68 10.33 -12.98
C LEU A 157 -4.13 10.25 -12.47
N ARG A 158 -5.10 10.06 -13.37
CA ARG A 158 -6.51 9.90 -13.00
C ARG A 158 -6.72 8.74 -12.04
N HIS A 159 -6.06 7.60 -12.31
CA HIS A 159 -6.13 6.43 -11.43
C HIS A 159 -5.53 6.72 -10.06
N TYR A 160 -4.37 7.38 -10.02
CA TYR A 160 -3.75 7.81 -8.77
C TYR A 160 -4.71 8.70 -7.94
N ASN A 161 -5.31 9.72 -8.56
CA ASN A 161 -6.23 10.63 -7.87
C ASN A 161 -7.46 9.90 -7.32
N LYS A 162 -8.07 9.03 -8.14
CA LYS A 162 -9.20 8.20 -7.72
C LYS A 162 -8.86 7.33 -6.50
N MET A 163 -7.71 6.65 -6.52
CA MET A 163 -7.32 5.75 -5.43
C MET A 163 -6.91 6.52 -4.16
N ARG A 164 -6.39 7.74 -4.32
CA ARG A 164 -6.12 8.67 -3.21
C ARG A 164 -7.38 9.34 -2.67
N GLY A 165 -8.48 9.36 -3.43
CA GLY A 165 -9.73 10.04 -3.06
C GLY A 165 -9.65 11.58 -3.21
N ILE A 166 -8.94 12.06 -4.23
CA ILE A 166 -8.71 13.49 -4.54
C ILE A 166 -9.43 13.89 -5.85
N GLU A 167 -10.29 13.01 -6.37
CA GLU A 167 -11.10 13.23 -7.59
C GLU A 167 -12.54 13.59 -7.22
#